data_AF-A0A8D1STW6-F1
#
_entry.id   AF-A0A8D1STW6-F1
#
_cell.length_a   1.000
_cell.length_b   1.000
_cell.length_c   1.000
_cell.angle_alpha   90.00
_cell.angle_beta   90.00
_cell.angle_gamma   90.00
#
_symmetry.space_group_name_H-M   'P 1'
#
loop_
_entity.id
_entity.type
_entity.pdbx_description
1 polymer ?
#
loop_
_entity_poly.entity_id
_entity_poly.type
_entity_poly.pdbx_seq_one_letter_code
_entity_poly.pdbx_strand_id
1 'polypeptide(L)'
;MPNSSDCEQHPENTEQTETIPIADLEPSLALPPPPPEDEWRPIPEHTNVDASRFPFSLYGIIPVILGIFSLLLLMLCGFFGYQYFQSVQESQSKMKSFNQWNESFQNKDENFLQVQKALDQNKEILEWILNQNEYLTEALRELNAKQGDRCGPPLSHWVKYRNHCYHQTLKMVSWSECSDLCVALNATFLNMERHRLMNIMRHLAVNHTWLGLSYHEEDNQWKWKDGSLPSLGLSLPEPSTDFQGKCVYANMHSVGTDNCTTSFSCMCEKPVY
;
A
#
# COMPACT_ATOMS: atom_id res chain seq x y z
N MET A 1 -13.31 7.01 35.30
CA MET A 1 -14.14 7.53 36.42
C MET A 1 -14.86 8.78 35.94
N PRO A 2 -16.05 9.09 36.51
CA PRO A 2 -17.18 9.67 35.76
C PRO A 2 -17.25 11.20 35.88
N ASN A 3 -18.12 11.99 35.26
CA ASN A 3 -19.61 12.03 35.11
C ASN A 3 -19.89 13.24 34.15
N SER A 4 -21.08 13.63 33.67
CA SER A 4 -22.47 13.13 33.65
C SER A 4 -23.30 13.98 32.64
N SER A 5 -24.56 13.58 32.41
CA SER A 5 -25.72 14.40 31.95
C SER A 5 -25.75 15.88 32.41
N ASP A 6 -26.53 16.81 31.83
CA ASP A 6 -27.87 16.60 31.24
C ASP A 6 -28.43 17.74 30.32
N CYS A 7 -29.60 17.46 29.72
CA CYS A 7 -30.70 18.39 29.34
C CYS A 7 -30.53 19.52 28.30
N GLU A 8 -30.95 19.21 27.07
CA GLU A 8 -32.08 19.82 26.33
C GLU A 8 -32.79 21.08 26.90
N GLN A 9 -32.96 22.12 26.06
CA GLN A 9 -34.12 23.04 26.15
C GLN A 9 -34.45 23.78 24.84
N HIS A 10 -35.74 23.90 24.54
CA HIS A 10 -36.34 24.66 23.42
C HIS A 10 -36.69 26.10 23.86
N PRO A 11 -36.70 27.07 22.92
CA PRO A 11 -37.89 27.92 22.71
C PRO A 11 -38.15 28.20 21.21
N GLU A 12 -39.36 28.03 20.67
CA GLU A 12 -40.59 28.84 20.79
C GLU A 12 -40.54 30.21 20.07
N ASN A 13 -41.68 30.56 19.45
CA ASN A 13 -42.03 31.80 18.73
C ASN A 13 -41.50 31.92 17.28
N THR A 14 -42.24 32.47 16.30
CA THR A 14 -43.46 33.30 16.37
C THR A 14 -44.38 33.04 15.18
N GLU A 15 -45.69 32.98 15.42
CA GLU A 15 -46.74 33.00 14.39
C GLU A 15 -47.08 34.45 14.01
N GLN A 16 -47.14 34.77 12.72
CA GLN A 16 -47.64 36.06 12.23
C GLN A 16 -48.93 35.88 11.44
N THR A 17 -50.05 36.24 12.07
CA THR A 17 -51.34 36.51 11.42
C THR A 17 -51.37 37.97 10.99
N GLU A 18 -51.69 38.25 9.73
CA GLU A 18 -51.97 39.62 9.25
C GLU A 18 -53.48 39.84 9.09
N THR A 19 -53.95 40.99 9.56
CA THR A 19 -55.38 41.34 9.69
C THR A 19 -55.82 42.30 8.58
N ILE A 20 -57.04 42.13 8.07
CA ILE A 20 -57.74 43.13 7.23
C ILE A 20 -59.04 43.54 7.94
N PRO A 21 -59.36 44.84 8.07
CA PRO A 21 -60.29 45.34 9.10
C PRO A 21 -61.78 45.39 8.67
N ILE A 22 -62.62 45.61 9.69
CA ILE A 22 -64.08 45.74 9.63
C ILE A 22 -64.47 47.24 9.62
N ALA A 23 -65.54 47.57 8.89
CA ALA A 23 -66.34 48.81 8.98
C ALA A 23 -67.75 48.48 8.42
N ASP A 24 -68.90 48.94 8.93
CA ASP A 24 -69.26 49.67 10.14
C ASP A 24 -70.69 49.23 10.59
N LEU A 25 -71.08 49.47 11.85
CA LEU A 25 -72.50 49.48 12.28
C LEU A 25 -73.11 50.87 11.96
N GLU A 26 -74.42 51.12 11.82
CA GLU A 26 -75.56 50.99 12.76
C GLU A 26 -76.80 51.65 12.05
N PRO A 27 -77.98 51.93 12.66
CA PRO A 27 -78.82 51.20 13.62
C PRO A 27 -80.21 50.83 13.04
N SER A 28 -80.99 50.05 13.81
CA SER A 28 -82.42 49.80 13.59
C SER A 28 -83.31 50.66 14.52
N LEU A 29 -84.53 51.05 14.07
CA LEU A 29 -85.73 51.26 14.92
C LEU A 29 -86.96 51.79 14.12
N ALA A 30 -88.11 51.10 14.22
CA ALA A 30 -89.46 51.65 14.51
C ALA A 30 -90.67 50.80 13.99
N LEU A 31 -91.61 50.55 14.90
CA LEU A 31 -93.07 50.24 14.78
C LEU A 31 -93.77 51.21 15.79
N PRO A 32 -95.11 51.41 15.87
CA PRO A 32 -96.29 50.69 15.32
C PRO A 32 -97.11 51.67 14.39
N PRO A 33 -98.48 51.79 14.30
CA PRO A 33 -99.66 51.05 14.81
C PRO A 33 -100.70 50.60 13.73
N PRO A 34 -101.85 49.98 14.09
CA PRO A 34 -102.82 49.38 13.16
C PRO A 34 -104.18 50.16 13.06
N PRO A 35 -105.33 49.57 12.66
CA PRO A 35 -106.04 49.92 11.41
C PRO A 35 -107.45 50.54 11.61
N PRO A 36 -108.22 50.73 10.52
CA PRO A 36 -109.68 50.54 10.57
C PRO A 36 -110.20 49.51 9.53
N GLU A 37 -111.43 49.04 9.75
CA GLU A 37 -112.02 47.82 9.17
C GLU A 37 -112.97 48.06 7.98
N ASP A 38 -113.21 46.98 7.22
CA ASP A 38 -114.39 46.61 6.42
C ASP A 38 -115.02 47.54 5.35
N GLU A 39 -114.96 47.08 4.08
CA GLU A 39 -116.16 46.96 3.24
C GLU A 39 -116.04 45.82 2.20
N TRP A 40 -117.17 45.25 1.72
CA TRP A 40 -117.24 43.88 1.18
C TRP A 40 -117.43 43.72 -0.35
N ARG A 41 -116.63 42.80 -0.97
CA ARG A 41 -116.94 41.92 -2.14
C ARG A 41 -117.16 42.57 -3.55
N PRO A 42 -117.14 41.79 -4.67
CA PRO A 42 -117.22 40.33 -4.83
C PRO A 42 -116.10 39.63 -5.65
N ILE A 43 -116.34 38.34 -5.92
CA ILE A 43 -115.42 37.23 -6.32
C ILE A 43 -115.46 36.99 -7.86
N PRO A 44 -114.35 36.51 -8.48
CA PRO A 44 -114.31 35.18 -9.11
C PRO A 44 -113.19 34.32 -8.46
N GLU A 45 -113.38 33.09 -7.97
CA GLU A 45 -113.79 31.85 -8.66
C GLU A 45 -113.07 31.67 -10.02
N HIS A 46 -112.17 30.70 -10.21
CA HIS A 46 -112.05 29.41 -9.52
C HIS A 46 -110.65 29.10 -8.97
N THR A 47 -110.60 28.60 -7.74
CA THR A 47 -109.61 27.60 -7.38
C THR A 47 -109.92 26.31 -8.15
N ASN A 48 -109.02 25.84 -9.02
CA ASN A 48 -109.00 24.41 -9.34
C ASN A 48 -107.87 23.74 -8.56
N VAL A 49 -108.25 23.02 -7.51
CA VAL A 49 -107.36 22.15 -6.73
C VAL A 49 -107.36 20.79 -7.40
N ASP A 50 -106.71 20.68 -8.56
CA ASP A 50 -106.46 19.40 -9.21
C ASP A 50 -105.19 18.74 -8.65
N ALA A 51 -105.30 18.29 -7.40
CA ALA A 51 -104.32 17.39 -6.79
C ALA A 51 -104.48 15.97 -7.38
N SER A 52 -104.09 15.79 -8.65
CA SER A 52 -104.19 14.50 -9.34
C SER A 52 -102.82 13.90 -9.70
N ARG A 53 -102.31 13.12 -8.75
CA ARG A 53 -101.37 11.99 -8.97
C ARG A 53 -99.97 12.34 -9.49
N PHE A 54 -99.16 12.94 -8.62
CA PHE A 54 -97.69 12.83 -8.72
C PHE A 54 -97.27 11.35 -8.84
N PRO A 55 -96.37 10.99 -9.77
CA PRO A 55 -95.94 9.60 -9.93
C PRO A 55 -94.96 9.22 -8.83
N PHE A 56 -95.41 8.38 -7.90
CA PHE A 56 -94.58 7.71 -6.88
C PHE A 56 -93.36 6.95 -7.47
N SER A 57 -93.31 6.75 -8.79
CA SER A 57 -92.22 6.12 -9.53
C SER A 57 -90.89 6.92 -9.53
N LEU A 58 -90.89 8.26 -9.49
CA LEU A 58 -89.63 9.01 -9.57
C LEU A 58 -88.74 8.87 -8.32
N TYR A 59 -89.34 8.75 -7.12
CA TYR A 59 -88.57 8.59 -5.88
C TYR A 59 -87.77 7.27 -5.82
N GLY A 60 -88.20 6.23 -6.55
CA GLY A 60 -87.44 4.98 -6.67
C GLY A 60 -86.32 5.02 -7.72
N ILE A 61 -86.43 5.91 -8.72
CA ILE A 61 -85.46 5.99 -9.83
C ILE A 61 -84.20 6.77 -9.41
N ILE A 62 -84.35 7.82 -8.60
CA ILE A 62 -83.22 8.63 -8.10
C ILE A 62 -82.15 7.79 -7.37
N PRO A 63 -82.45 6.95 -6.37
CA PRO A 63 -81.44 6.12 -5.70
C PRO A 63 -80.84 5.06 -6.62
N VAL A 64 -81.57 4.56 -7.62
CA VAL A 64 -81.04 3.65 -8.64
C VAL A 64 -80.00 4.36 -9.52
N ILE A 65 -80.32 5.58 -9.98
CA ILE A 65 -79.38 6.41 -10.75
C ILE A 65 -78.13 6.74 -9.92
N LEU A 66 -78.29 7.19 -8.67
CA LEU A 66 -77.17 7.47 -7.76
C LEU A 66 -76.32 6.21 -7.49
N GLY A 67 -76.95 5.04 -7.35
CA GLY A 67 -76.25 3.76 -7.23
C GLY A 67 -75.41 3.44 -8.47
N ILE A 68 -75.96 3.63 -9.67
CA ILE A 68 -75.23 3.43 -10.94
C ILE A 68 -74.05 4.41 -11.05
N PHE A 69 -74.25 5.71 -10.76
CA PHE A 69 -73.16 6.68 -10.75
C PHE A 69 -72.07 6.34 -9.73
N SER A 70 -72.44 5.90 -8.53
CA SER A 70 -71.50 5.43 -7.51
C SER A 70 -70.67 4.24 -7.99
N LEU A 71 -71.30 3.23 -8.60
CA LEU A 71 -70.61 2.08 -9.18
C LEU A 71 -69.66 2.47 -10.32
N LEU A 72 -70.06 3.40 -11.19
CA LEU A 72 -69.20 3.92 -12.26
C LEU A 72 -67.98 4.68 -11.69
N LEU A 73 -68.15 5.49 -10.65
CA LEU A 73 -67.05 6.16 -9.97
C LEU A 73 -66.10 5.16 -9.31
N LEU A 74 -66.61 4.11 -8.66
CA LEU A 74 -65.78 3.05 -8.08
C LEU A 74 -64.97 2.30 -9.14
N MET A 75 -65.56 2.01 -10.30
CA MET A 75 -64.83 1.39 -11.43
C MET A 75 -63.73 2.29 -11.99
N LEU A 76 -63.98 3.59 -12.11
CA LEU A 76 -62.96 4.57 -12.54
C LEU A 76 -61.83 4.70 -11.51
N CYS A 77 -62.16 4.83 -10.22
CA CYS A 77 -61.16 4.86 -9.14
C CYS A 77 -60.34 3.57 -9.08
N GLY A 78 -60.96 2.41 -9.30
CA GLY A 78 -60.26 1.13 -9.41
C GLY A 78 -59.30 1.08 -10.60
N PHE A 79 -59.71 1.56 -11.77
CA PHE A 79 -58.86 1.62 -12.96
C PHE A 79 -57.66 2.58 -12.78
N PHE A 80 -57.90 3.81 -12.31
CA PHE A 80 -56.80 4.75 -12.05
C PHE A 80 -55.89 4.29 -10.91
N GLY A 81 -56.44 3.68 -9.86
CA GLY A 81 -55.66 3.08 -8.77
C GLY A 81 -54.79 1.92 -9.26
N TYR A 82 -55.28 1.08 -10.16
CA TYR A 82 -54.51 0.01 -10.80
C TYR A 82 -53.37 0.56 -11.67
N GLN A 83 -53.64 1.54 -12.52
CA GLN A 83 -52.63 2.21 -13.35
C GLN A 83 -51.53 2.86 -12.50
N TYR A 84 -51.91 3.58 -11.43
CA TYR A 84 -50.98 4.18 -10.49
C TYR A 84 -50.13 3.12 -9.79
N PHE A 85 -50.75 2.05 -9.28
CA PHE A 85 -50.04 0.95 -8.62
C PHE A 85 -49.05 0.25 -9.56
N GLN A 86 -49.44 0.01 -10.82
CA GLN A 86 -48.55 -0.57 -11.84
C GLN A 86 -47.35 0.35 -12.11
N SER A 87 -47.58 1.66 -12.29
CA SER A 87 -46.52 2.66 -12.50
C SER A 87 -45.56 2.75 -11.32
N VAL A 88 -46.05 2.68 -10.09
CA VAL A 88 -45.21 2.66 -8.87
C VAL A 88 -44.37 1.38 -8.80
N GLN A 89 -44.96 0.23 -9.09
CA GLN A 89 -44.24 -1.05 -9.06
C GLN A 89 -43.13 -1.11 -10.12
N GLU A 90 -43.38 -0.59 -11.33
CA GLU A 90 -42.35 -0.49 -12.38
C GLU A 90 -41.26 0.53 -12.02
N SER A 91 -41.62 1.65 -11.37
CA SER A 91 -40.64 2.60 -10.85
C SER A 91 -39.74 1.97 -9.78
N GLN A 92 -40.27 1.14 -8.89
CA GLN A 92 -39.48 0.46 -7.85
C GLN A 92 -38.52 -0.59 -8.44
N SER A 93 -38.92 -1.35 -9.46
CA SER A 93 -38.02 -2.33 -10.07
C SER A 93 -36.86 -1.66 -10.83
N LYS A 94 -37.14 -0.57 -11.55
CA LYS A 94 -36.13 0.29 -12.18
C LYS A 94 -35.20 0.95 -11.16
N MET A 95 -35.74 1.43 -10.03
CA MET A 95 -34.92 2.02 -8.96
C MET A 95 -33.95 1.01 -8.35
N LYS A 96 -34.37 -0.24 -8.15
CA LYS A 96 -33.47 -1.31 -7.67
C LYS A 96 -32.32 -1.59 -8.64
N SER A 97 -32.60 -1.68 -9.94
CA SER A 97 -31.53 -1.90 -10.94
C SER A 97 -30.61 -0.68 -11.08
N PHE A 98 -31.15 0.54 -10.95
CA PHE A 98 -30.34 1.75 -10.93
C PHE A 98 -29.42 1.81 -9.70
N ASN A 99 -29.93 1.52 -8.49
CA ASN A 99 -29.12 1.49 -7.27
C ASN A 99 -28.01 0.44 -7.36
N GLN A 100 -28.31 -0.77 -7.84
CA GLN A 100 -27.31 -1.82 -8.07
C GLN A 100 -26.24 -1.39 -9.09
N TRP A 101 -26.64 -0.69 -10.16
CA TRP A 101 -25.70 -0.16 -11.14
C TRP A 101 -24.83 0.96 -10.55
N ASN A 102 -25.41 1.84 -9.72
CA ASN A 102 -24.70 2.90 -9.00
C ASN A 102 -23.65 2.33 -8.02
N GLU A 103 -24.00 1.31 -7.23
CA GLU A 103 -23.06 0.59 -6.36
C GLU A 103 -21.94 -0.08 -7.19
N SER A 104 -22.28 -0.70 -8.32
CA SER A 104 -21.30 -1.29 -9.24
C SER A 104 -20.35 -0.25 -9.85
N PHE A 105 -20.85 0.96 -10.13
CA PHE A 105 -20.07 2.07 -10.64
C PHE A 105 -19.12 2.62 -9.55
N GLN A 106 -19.63 2.91 -8.35
CA GLN A 106 -18.80 3.36 -7.22
C GLN A 106 -17.69 2.38 -6.87
N ASN A 107 -17.98 1.08 -6.81
CA ASN A 107 -16.94 0.06 -6.61
C ASN A 107 -15.88 0.07 -7.74
N LYS A 108 -16.24 0.35 -8.99
CA LYS A 108 -15.26 0.49 -10.08
C LYS A 108 -14.40 1.75 -9.91
N ASP A 109 -14.99 2.86 -9.49
CA ASP A 109 -14.26 4.11 -9.22
C ASP A 109 -13.27 3.93 -8.06
N GLU A 110 -13.68 3.26 -6.98
CA GLU A 110 -12.80 2.93 -5.85
C GLU A 110 -11.64 2.02 -6.28
N ASN A 111 -11.91 0.99 -7.07
CA ASN A 111 -10.86 0.11 -7.62
C ASN A 111 -9.93 0.86 -8.57
N PHE A 112 -10.44 1.76 -9.41
CA PHE A 112 -9.63 2.60 -10.29
C PHE A 112 -8.74 3.55 -9.47
N LEU A 113 -9.29 4.17 -8.41
CA LEU A 113 -8.54 5.03 -7.49
C LEU A 113 -7.46 4.27 -6.73
N GLN A 114 -7.68 3.01 -6.35
CA GLN A 114 -6.64 2.14 -5.77
C GLN A 114 -5.52 1.83 -6.77
N VAL A 115 -5.87 1.48 -8.01
CA VAL A 115 -4.89 1.22 -9.08
C VAL A 115 -4.06 2.48 -9.40
N GLN A 116 -4.69 3.65 -9.45
CA GLN A 116 -4.00 4.93 -9.66
C GLN A 116 -3.02 5.23 -8.51
N LYS A 117 -3.45 5.08 -7.25
CA LYS A 117 -2.56 5.24 -6.09
C LYS A 117 -1.37 4.27 -6.12
N ALA A 118 -1.60 3.02 -6.51
CA ALA A 118 -0.53 2.03 -6.65
C ALA A 118 0.43 2.39 -7.79
N LEU A 119 -0.06 2.96 -8.90
CA LEU A 119 0.76 3.45 -10.01
C LEU A 119 1.62 4.64 -9.57
N ASP A 120 1.04 5.60 -8.84
CA ASP A 120 1.76 6.77 -8.32
C ASP A 120 2.85 6.35 -7.30
N GLN A 121 2.53 5.43 -6.39
CA GLN A 121 3.51 4.83 -5.47
C GLN A 121 4.64 4.09 -6.20
N ASN A 122 4.30 3.29 -7.23
CA ASN A 122 5.29 2.58 -8.03
C ASN A 122 6.21 3.55 -8.79
N LYS A 123 5.70 4.72 -9.20
CA LYS A 123 6.49 5.78 -9.82
C LYS A 123 7.48 6.40 -8.83
N GLU A 124 7.04 6.75 -7.62
CA GLU A 124 7.92 7.26 -6.55
C GLU A 124 9.02 6.24 -6.19
N ILE A 125 8.66 4.95 -6.09
CA ILE A 125 9.62 3.86 -5.86
C ILE A 125 10.64 3.78 -7.01
N LEU A 126 10.22 3.91 -8.26
CA LEU A 126 11.12 3.88 -9.41
C LEU A 126 12.08 5.07 -9.42
N GLU A 127 11.60 6.28 -9.12
CA GLU A 127 12.43 7.48 -8.99
C GLU A 127 13.46 7.32 -7.85
N TRP A 128 13.05 6.74 -6.70
CA TRP A 128 13.96 6.43 -5.60
C TRP A 128 15.03 5.39 -5.97
N ILE A 129 14.66 4.30 -6.67
CA ILE A 129 15.61 3.28 -7.16
C ILE A 129 16.62 3.89 -8.14
N LEU A 130 16.16 4.74 -9.08
CA LEU A 130 17.03 5.40 -10.05
C LEU A 130 18.05 6.32 -9.37
N ASN A 131 17.61 7.16 -8.42
CA ASN A 131 18.49 8.02 -7.62
C ASN A 131 19.47 7.21 -6.76
N GLN A 132 19.06 6.07 -6.19
CA GLN A 132 19.96 5.18 -5.44
C GLN A 132 21.01 4.54 -6.36
N ASN A 133 20.64 4.14 -7.57
CA ASN A 133 21.58 3.61 -8.57
C ASN A 133 22.59 4.67 -9.03
N GLU A 134 22.18 5.92 -9.18
CA GLU A 134 23.08 7.04 -9.50
C GLU A 134 24.09 7.28 -8.37
N TYR A 135 23.62 7.39 -7.12
CA TYR A 135 24.48 7.52 -5.94
C TYR A 135 25.46 6.34 -5.80
N LEU A 136 24.99 5.10 -5.99
CA LEU A 136 25.85 3.91 -5.93
C LEU A 136 26.88 3.90 -7.07
N THR A 137 26.50 4.39 -8.25
CA THR A 137 27.40 4.49 -9.41
C THR A 137 28.51 5.51 -9.16
N GLU A 138 28.18 6.69 -8.63
CA GLU A 138 29.21 7.70 -8.32
C GLU A 138 30.06 7.29 -7.11
N ALA A 139 29.49 6.63 -6.09
CA ALA A 139 30.27 6.03 -5.01
C ALA A 139 31.22 4.92 -5.51
N LEU A 140 30.79 4.08 -6.46
CA LEU A 140 31.64 3.10 -7.13
C LEU A 140 32.72 3.76 -7.98
N ARG A 141 32.40 4.87 -8.66
CA ARG A 141 33.36 5.66 -9.44
C ARG A 141 34.40 6.34 -8.54
N GLU A 142 33.99 6.90 -7.41
CA GLU A 142 34.89 7.42 -6.38
C GLU A 142 35.78 6.31 -5.80
N LEU A 143 35.21 5.15 -5.50
CA LEU A 143 35.97 3.98 -5.05
C LEU A 143 37.00 3.60 -6.12
N ASN A 144 36.62 3.51 -7.40
CA ASN A 144 37.54 3.20 -8.50
C ASN A 144 38.61 4.29 -8.71
N ALA A 145 38.28 5.58 -8.54
CA ALA A 145 39.24 6.68 -8.63
C ALA A 145 40.22 6.69 -7.44
N LYS A 146 39.75 6.37 -6.23
CA LYS A 146 40.58 6.14 -5.02
C LYS A 146 41.36 4.81 -5.10
N GLN A 147 40.87 3.87 -5.91
CA GLN A 147 41.52 2.64 -6.36
C GLN A 147 42.41 2.88 -7.59
N GLY A 148 42.97 4.09 -7.77
CA GLY A 148 43.97 4.34 -8.81
C GLY A 148 45.01 3.20 -8.88
N ASP A 149 45.30 2.74 -10.11
CA ASP A 149 45.90 1.44 -10.46
C ASP A 149 47.32 1.19 -9.90
N ARG A 150 47.44 1.03 -8.59
CA ARG A 150 48.71 0.75 -7.90
C ARG A 150 49.04 -0.73 -7.80
N CYS A 151 48.11 -1.62 -8.15
CA CYS A 151 48.34 -3.07 -8.23
C CYS A 151 48.57 -3.59 -9.66
N GLY A 152 48.34 -2.74 -10.66
CA GLY A 152 48.22 -3.10 -12.08
C GLY A 152 46.76 -3.06 -12.54
N PRO A 153 46.51 -3.15 -13.86
CA PRO A 153 45.17 -3.00 -14.43
C PRO A 153 44.18 -4.07 -13.92
N PRO A 154 42.85 -3.87 -14.05
CA PRO A 154 41.82 -4.75 -13.48
C PRO A 154 41.91 -6.24 -13.85
N LEU A 155 42.52 -6.56 -15.00
CA LEU A 155 42.75 -7.93 -15.48
C LEU A 155 43.86 -8.67 -14.71
N SER A 156 44.60 -8.00 -13.82
CA SER A 156 45.88 -8.52 -13.31
C SER A 156 45.77 -9.57 -12.19
N HIS A 157 44.57 -9.95 -11.75
CA HIS A 157 44.32 -10.87 -10.62
C HIS A 157 44.97 -10.45 -9.28
N TRP A 158 45.36 -9.18 -9.11
CA TRP A 158 45.86 -8.63 -7.85
C TRP A 158 44.72 -7.97 -7.05
N VAL A 159 44.58 -8.35 -5.78
CA VAL A 159 43.66 -7.72 -4.83
C VAL A 159 44.42 -6.75 -3.94
N LYS A 160 44.03 -5.47 -3.95
CA LYS A 160 44.56 -4.45 -3.03
C LYS A 160 43.93 -4.62 -1.65
N TYR A 161 44.75 -4.70 -0.60
CA TYR A 161 44.29 -4.58 0.78
C TYR A 161 45.26 -3.70 1.57
N ARG A 162 44.74 -2.56 2.09
CA ARG A 162 45.53 -1.46 2.66
C ARG A 162 46.60 -0.98 1.65
N ASN A 163 47.87 -1.00 2.07
CA ASN A 163 49.01 -0.49 1.30
C ASN A 163 49.77 -1.61 0.57
N HIS A 164 49.14 -2.77 0.34
CA HIS A 164 49.75 -3.92 -0.33
C HIS A 164 48.76 -4.53 -1.35
N CYS A 165 49.31 -5.19 -2.36
CA CYS A 165 48.61 -5.96 -3.38
C CYS A 165 48.93 -7.44 -3.16
N TYR A 166 47.92 -8.31 -3.28
CA TYR A 166 48.06 -9.76 -3.07
C TYR A 166 47.56 -10.54 -4.28
N HIS A 167 48.20 -11.66 -4.60
CA HIS A 167 47.84 -12.51 -5.74
C HIS A 167 48.06 -14.00 -5.40
N GLN A 168 47.04 -14.81 -5.64
CA GLN A 168 47.15 -16.27 -5.65
C GLN A 168 47.57 -16.72 -7.05
N THR A 169 48.70 -17.40 -7.18
CA THR A 169 49.20 -17.85 -8.50
C THR A 169 48.34 -18.96 -9.10
N LEU A 170 48.10 -18.89 -10.41
CA LEU A 170 47.41 -19.95 -11.15
C LEU A 170 48.27 -21.22 -11.30
N LYS A 171 49.59 -21.06 -11.39
CA LYS A 171 50.53 -22.19 -11.40
C LYS A 171 50.64 -22.76 -9.99
N MET A 172 50.47 -24.07 -9.87
CA MET A 172 50.74 -24.83 -8.65
C MET A 172 52.16 -25.40 -8.69
N VAL A 173 52.89 -25.29 -7.59
CA VAL A 173 54.30 -25.70 -7.45
C VAL A 173 54.59 -26.16 -6.01
N SER A 174 55.78 -26.74 -5.78
CA SER A 174 56.25 -27.02 -4.43
C SER A 174 56.52 -25.73 -3.64
N TRP A 175 56.55 -25.82 -2.31
CA TRP A 175 56.69 -24.65 -1.42
C TRP A 175 57.97 -23.86 -1.68
N SER A 176 59.09 -24.55 -1.99
CA SER A 176 60.38 -23.91 -2.27
C SER A 176 60.35 -23.05 -3.53
N GLU A 177 59.65 -23.50 -4.58
CA GLU A 177 59.49 -22.81 -5.86
C GLU A 177 58.63 -21.54 -5.78
N CYS A 178 57.75 -21.41 -4.78
CA CYS A 178 56.86 -20.25 -4.63
C CYS A 178 57.61 -18.92 -4.54
N SER A 179 58.83 -18.94 -3.99
CA SER A 179 59.70 -17.76 -3.91
C SER A 179 59.99 -17.17 -5.29
N ASP A 180 60.47 -18.01 -6.20
CA ASP A 180 60.91 -17.57 -7.52
C ASP A 180 59.71 -17.24 -8.42
N LEU A 181 58.60 -17.96 -8.22
CA LEU A 181 57.34 -17.68 -8.89
C LEU A 181 56.78 -16.29 -8.52
N CYS A 182 56.86 -15.88 -7.25
CA CYS A 182 56.46 -14.53 -6.84
C CYS A 182 57.46 -13.46 -7.32
N VAL A 183 58.77 -13.73 -7.27
CA VAL A 183 59.80 -12.81 -7.78
C VAL A 183 59.63 -12.54 -9.28
N ALA A 184 59.28 -13.55 -10.07
CA ALA A 184 58.96 -13.39 -11.50
C ALA A 184 57.73 -12.48 -11.76
N LEU A 185 56.89 -12.24 -10.76
CA LEU A 185 55.75 -11.33 -10.81
C LEU A 185 56.06 -9.93 -10.19
N ASN A 186 57.34 -9.64 -9.93
CA ASN A 186 57.81 -8.45 -9.19
C ASN A 186 57.17 -8.33 -7.80
N ALA A 187 57.13 -9.45 -7.08
CA ALA A 187 56.49 -9.60 -5.78
C ALA A 187 57.31 -10.50 -4.84
N THR A 188 56.96 -10.51 -3.56
CA THR A 188 57.53 -11.42 -2.55
C THR A 188 56.54 -12.53 -2.21
N PHE A 189 57.07 -13.69 -1.82
CA PHE A 189 56.23 -14.78 -1.29
C PHE A 189 55.73 -14.39 0.12
N LEU A 190 54.43 -14.48 0.36
CA LEU A 190 53.74 -13.83 1.48
C LEU A 190 54.31 -14.24 2.85
N ASN A 191 54.74 -13.24 3.61
CA ASN A 191 55.24 -13.38 4.98
C ASN A 191 54.51 -12.36 5.88
N MET A 192 53.51 -12.81 6.66
CA MET A 192 52.56 -11.86 7.26
C MET A 192 51.81 -12.34 8.52
N GLU A 193 51.65 -11.42 9.48
CA GLU A 193 50.85 -11.59 10.69
C GLU A 193 49.36 -11.96 10.44
N ARG A 194 48.80 -12.76 11.36
CA ARG A 194 47.41 -13.30 11.33
C ARG A 194 46.33 -12.29 10.94
N HIS A 195 46.43 -11.05 11.45
CA HIS A 195 45.35 -10.06 11.38
C HIS A 195 45.07 -9.54 9.95
N ARG A 196 46.09 -9.57 9.08
CA ARG A 196 45.94 -9.23 7.66
C ARG A 196 45.58 -10.48 6.85
N LEU A 197 46.25 -11.59 7.15
CA LEU A 197 46.13 -12.86 6.43
C LEU A 197 44.67 -13.34 6.32
N MET A 198 43.91 -13.41 7.42
CA MET A 198 42.51 -13.87 7.40
C MET A 198 41.59 -13.01 6.52
N ASN A 199 41.84 -11.70 6.44
CA ASN A 199 41.09 -10.83 5.55
C ASN A 199 41.41 -11.13 4.09
N ILE A 200 42.69 -11.28 3.75
CA ILE A 200 43.17 -11.58 2.39
C ILE A 200 42.64 -12.95 1.93
N MET A 201 42.74 -13.98 2.76
CA MET A 201 42.19 -15.34 2.52
C MET A 201 40.72 -15.30 2.09
N ARG A 202 39.89 -14.52 2.79
CA ARG A 202 38.46 -14.38 2.50
C ARG A 202 38.19 -13.57 1.22
N HIS A 203 38.94 -12.49 0.96
CA HIS A 203 38.74 -11.66 -0.24
C HIS A 203 39.18 -12.37 -1.53
N LEU A 204 40.24 -13.18 -1.47
CA LEU A 204 40.72 -13.98 -2.60
C LEU A 204 40.04 -15.36 -2.70
N ALA A 205 39.17 -15.72 -1.75
CA ALA A 205 38.55 -17.05 -1.63
C ALA A 205 39.57 -18.20 -1.75
N VAL A 206 40.72 -18.06 -1.08
CA VAL A 206 41.89 -18.91 -1.30
C VAL A 206 41.60 -20.37 -0.96
N ASN A 207 42.24 -21.27 -1.71
CA ASN A 207 42.13 -22.70 -1.51
C ASN A 207 43.50 -23.33 -1.78
N HIS A 208 43.98 -24.21 -0.90
CA HIS A 208 45.25 -24.92 -1.03
C HIS A 208 46.38 -24.03 -1.60
N THR A 209 46.71 -22.97 -0.85
CA THR A 209 47.69 -21.95 -1.27
C THR A 209 48.81 -21.82 -0.26
N TRP A 210 50.06 -22.09 -0.66
CA TRP A 210 51.24 -21.95 0.18
C TRP A 210 51.42 -20.53 0.72
N LEU A 211 51.89 -20.46 1.98
CA LEU A 211 52.36 -19.27 2.67
C LEU A 211 53.86 -19.39 2.93
N GLY A 212 54.58 -18.29 3.15
CA GLY A 212 56.03 -18.27 3.44
C GLY A 212 56.45 -18.86 4.80
N LEU A 213 55.70 -19.81 5.35
CA LEU A 213 55.83 -20.39 6.69
C LEU A 213 56.05 -21.91 6.58
N SER A 214 57.10 -22.41 7.24
CA SER A 214 57.48 -23.83 7.24
C SER A 214 57.90 -24.29 8.64
N TYR A 215 58.00 -25.61 8.82
CA TYR A 215 58.66 -26.17 10.00
C TYR A 215 60.17 -26.03 9.87
N HIS A 216 60.85 -25.52 10.91
CA HIS A 216 62.30 -25.45 10.97
C HIS A 216 62.83 -26.54 11.91
N GLU A 217 63.51 -27.53 11.33
CA GLU A 217 63.87 -28.77 12.02
C GLU A 217 64.94 -28.55 13.09
N GLU A 218 65.90 -27.66 12.84
CA GLU A 218 67.01 -27.33 13.76
C GLU A 218 66.54 -26.64 15.05
N ASP A 219 65.47 -25.83 14.97
CA ASP A 219 64.90 -25.11 16.12
C ASP A 219 63.69 -25.82 16.74
N ASN A 220 63.19 -26.88 16.09
CA ASN A 220 61.93 -27.55 16.41
C ASN A 220 60.73 -26.56 16.54
N GLN A 221 60.59 -25.63 15.59
CA GLN A 221 59.63 -24.53 15.62
C GLN A 221 59.10 -24.16 14.22
N TRP A 222 57.88 -23.62 14.15
CA TRP A 222 57.38 -22.95 12.95
C TRP A 222 58.10 -21.63 12.73
N LYS A 223 58.62 -21.37 11.53
CA LYS A 223 59.29 -20.12 11.16
C LYS A 223 58.88 -19.62 9.78
N TRP A 224 58.75 -18.31 9.65
CA TRP A 224 58.66 -17.65 8.36
C TRP A 224 59.98 -17.75 7.62
N LYS A 225 59.96 -17.51 6.30
CA LYS A 225 61.16 -17.59 5.44
C LYS A 225 62.26 -16.57 5.80
N ASP A 226 61.94 -15.51 6.53
CA ASP A 226 62.92 -14.57 7.11
C ASP A 226 63.49 -15.01 8.47
N GLY A 227 63.08 -16.18 8.97
CA GLY A 227 63.46 -16.73 10.28
C GLY A 227 62.60 -16.24 11.45
N SER A 228 61.65 -15.31 11.24
CA SER A 228 60.78 -14.81 12.30
C SER A 228 59.72 -15.82 12.74
N LEU A 229 59.24 -15.68 13.98
CA LEU A 229 58.23 -16.57 14.54
C LEU A 229 56.81 -16.15 14.13
N PRO A 230 55.91 -17.09 13.82
CA PRO A 230 54.50 -16.79 13.60
C PRO A 230 53.84 -16.25 14.87
N SER A 231 53.03 -15.20 14.72
CA SER A 231 52.16 -14.72 15.79
C SER A 231 51.27 -15.86 16.32
N LEU A 232 51.09 -15.95 17.64
CA LEU A 232 50.33 -16.99 18.36
C LEU A 232 48.93 -17.28 17.78
N GLY A 233 48.35 -16.32 17.05
CA GLY A 233 47.08 -16.48 16.38
C GLY A 233 47.05 -17.40 15.16
N LEU A 234 48.16 -17.89 14.60
CA LEU A 234 48.03 -18.67 13.36
C LEU A 234 47.37 -20.05 13.53
N SER A 235 46.97 -20.45 14.75
CA SER A 235 46.22 -21.68 15.03
C SER A 235 46.91 -22.92 14.47
N LEU A 236 48.24 -22.88 14.49
CA LEU A 236 49.13 -23.95 14.05
C LEU A 236 49.18 -25.05 15.11
N PRO A 237 49.46 -26.31 14.73
CA PRO A 237 49.77 -27.37 15.67
C PRO A 237 50.96 -27.00 16.57
N GLU A 238 50.98 -27.54 17.80
CA GLU A 238 52.15 -27.45 18.67
C GLU A 238 53.38 -28.06 17.97
N PRO A 239 54.56 -27.39 17.99
CA PRO A 239 55.76 -27.89 17.32
C PRO A 239 56.19 -29.28 17.83
N SER A 240 56.26 -30.25 16.91
CA SER A 240 56.78 -31.60 17.15
C SER A 240 57.59 -32.10 15.96
N THR A 241 58.41 -33.12 16.17
CA THR A 241 59.21 -33.77 15.13
C THR A 241 58.37 -34.36 13.99
N ASP A 242 57.06 -34.59 14.21
CA ASP A 242 56.15 -35.11 13.18
C ASP A 242 55.88 -34.09 12.06
N PHE A 243 56.27 -32.82 12.27
CA PHE A 243 56.16 -31.75 11.29
C PHE A 243 57.46 -31.52 10.48
N GLN A 244 58.48 -32.38 10.62
CA GLN A 244 59.63 -32.39 9.70
C GLN A 244 59.17 -32.51 8.23
N GLY A 245 59.78 -31.73 7.34
CA GLY A 245 59.36 -31.58 5.94
C GLY A 245 57.95 -30.99 5.71
N LYS A 246 57.28 -30.41 6.72
CA LYS A 246 55.94 -29.78 6.56
C LYS A 246 56.01 -28.27 6.35
N CYS A 247 55.13 -27.80 5.47
CA CYS A 247 54.92 -26.41 5.14
C CYS A 247 53.46 -26.00 5.38
N VAL A 248 53.20 -24.70 5.54
CA VAL A 248 51.87 -24.18 5.88
C VAL A 248 51.16 -23.62 4.64
N TYR A 249 49.92 -24.07 4.43
CA TYR A 249 49.03 -23.54 3.39
C TYR A 249 47.79 -22.87 3.99
N ALA A 250 47.16 -22.05 3.16
CA ALA A 250 45.95 -21.29 3.44
C ALA A 250 44.75 -21.84 2.68
N ASN A 251 43.61 -21.85 3.37
CA ASN A 251 42.25 -21.94 2.85
C ASN A 251 41.47 -20.69 3.26
N MET A 252 40.28 -20.49 2.69
CA MET A 252 39.43 -19.31 2.91
C MET A 252 39.15 -18.97 4.40
N HIS A 253 39.18 -19.98 5.28
CA HIS A 253 38.82 -19.86 6.70
C HIS A 253 39.83 -20.44 7.68
N SER A 254 40.90 -21.07 7.20
CA SER A 254 41.86 -21.79 8.04
C SER A 254 43.26 -21.85 7.40
N VAL A 255 44.25 -22.20 8.20
CA VAL A 255 45.53 -22.71 7.71
C VAL A 255 45.63 -24.21 7.99
N GLY A 256 46.43 -24.90 7.20
CA GLY A 256 46.75 -26.32 7.38
C GLY A 256 48.22 -26.58 7.09
N THR A 257 48.66 -27.81 7.34
CA THR A 257 50.02 -28.26 7.07
C THR A 257 50.01 -29.42 6.07
N ASP A 258 50.96 -29.44 5.15
CA ASP A 258 51.16 -30.52 4.17
C ASP A 258 52.67 -30.67 3.89
N ASN A 259 53.09 -31.71 3.18
CA ASN A 259 54.47 -31.89 2.75
C ASN A 259 54.88 -30.70 1.86
N CYS A 260 56.06 -30.12 2.09
CA CYS A 260 56.57 -29.00 1.29
C CYS A 260 56.72 -29.33 -0.22
N THR A 261 56.74 -30.61 -0.59
CA THR A 261 56.80 -31.12 -1.96
C THR A 261 55.44 -31.17 -2.66
N THR A 262 54.32 -31.03 -1.93
CA THR A 262 52.96 -31.01 -2.50
C THR A 262 52.79 -29.76 -3.39
N SER A 263 52.16 -29.94 -4.56
CA SER A 263 51.96 -28.85 -5.52
C SER A 263 50.70 -28.05 -5.20
N PHE A 264 50.87 -26.81 -4.72
CA PHE A 264 49.79 -25.88 -4.38
C PHE A 264 50.02 -24.50 -5.03
N SER A 265 49.00 -23.66 -5.06
CA SER A 265 49.15 -22.25 -5.49
C SER A 265 50.08 -21.51 -4.52
N CYS A 266 50.67 -20.39 -4.93
CA CYS A 266 51.49 -19.55 -4.06
C CYS A 266 50.78 -18.22 -3.77
N MET A 267 50.88 -17.72 -2.55
CA MET A 267 50.42 -16.37 -2.23
C MET A 267 51.56 -15.36 -2.36
N CYS A 268 51.44 -14.43 -3.30
CA CYS A 268 52.42 -13.37 -3.55
C CYS A 268 51.91 -12.02 -3.04
N GLU A 269 52.81 -11.14 -2.62
CA GLU A 269 52.49 -9.77 -2.19
C GLU A 269 53.47 -8.74 -2.75
N LYS A 270 53.02 -7.49 -2.91
CA LYS A 270 53.89 -6.34 -3.23
C LYS A 270 53.33 -5.06 -2.61
N PRO A 271 54.18 -4.08 -2.24
CA PRO A 271 53.69 -2.80 -1.73
C PRO A 271 52.96 -1.99 -2.81
N VAL A 272 52.02 -1.17 -2.35
CA VAL A 272 51.30 -0.15 -3.12
C VAL A 272 52.14 1.11 -3.12
N TYR A 273 52.88 1.36 -4.20
CA TYR A 273 53.64 2.60 -4.42
C TYR A 273 52.70 3.79 -4.64
#